data_AF-A0A7Z9ML19-F1
#
_entry.id   AF-A0A7Z9ML19-F1
#
_cell.length_a   1.000
_cell.length_b   1.000
_cell.length_c   1.000
_cell.angle_alpha   90.00
_cell.angle_beta   90.00
_cell.angle_gamma   90.00
#
_symmetry.space_group_name_H-M   'P 1'
#
loop_
_entity.id
_entity.type
_entity.pdbx_description
1 polymer ?
#
loop_
_entity_poly.entity_id
_entity_poly.type
_entity_poly.pdbx_seq_one_letter_code
_entity_poly.pdbx_strand_id
1 'polypeptide(L)' 'MSRRLSVVLSTALLIQIFKDLLENSVRHTDSGGLVHVTMASTQDSTVEVVISDDCEGIPTDALPRVFERFD' A
#
# COMPACT_ATOMS: atom_id res chain seq x y z
N MET A 1 21.58 -5.68 -8.90
CA MET A 1 22.06 -5.57 -7.51
C MET A 1 20.86 -5.29 -6.62
N SER A 2 20.55 -6.15 -5.65
CA SER A 2 19.49 -5.87 -4.68
C SER A 2 20.05 -4.94 -3.60
N ARG A 3 19.56 -3.69 -3.53
CA ARG A 3 19.99 -2.72 -2.52
C ARG A 3 19.17 -2.97 -1.26
N ARG A 4 19.84 -3.33 -0.16
CA ARG A 4 19.19 -3.53 1.14
C ARG A 4 18.84 -2.16 1.73
N LEU A 5 17.57 -1.97 2.07
CA LEU A 5 17.08 -0.83 2.85
C LEU A 5 16.78 -1.31 4.28
N SER A 6 17.08 -0.47 5.26
CA SER A 6 16.88 -0.75 6.69
C SER A 6 16.20 0.46 7.33
N VAL A 7 15.19 0.21 8.15
CA VAL A 7 14.42 1.24 8.86
C VAL A 7 14.09 0.74 10.27
N VAL A 8 13.98 1.66 11.22
CA VAL A 8 13.54 1.37 12.60
C VAL A 8 12.08 1.75 12.73
N LEU A 9 11.24 0.79 13.06
CA LEU A 9 9.78 0.94 13.12
C LEU A 9 9.17 -0.13 14.02
N SER A 10 7.88 0.03 14.35
CA SER A 10 7.12 -1.03 15.04
C SER A 10 6.75 -2.12 14.04
N THR A 11 7.27 -3.33 14.26
CA THR A 11 6.93 -4.51 13.43
C THR A 11 5.43 -4.78 13.39
N ALA A 12 4.74 -4.62 14.52
CA ALA A 12 3.30 -4.86 14.60
C ALA A 12 2.49 -3.87 13.75
N LEU A 13 2.82 -2.58 13.83
CA LEU A 13 2.16 -1.55 13.03
C LEU A 13 2.46 -1.70 11.55
N LEU A 14 3.69 -2.11 11.20
CA LEU A 14 4.04 -2.36 9.80
C LEU A 14 3.24 -3.53 9.22
N ILE A 15 3.16 -4.65 9.95
CA ILE A 15 2.35 -5.80 9.54
C ILE A 15 0.89 -5.38 9.36
N GLN A 16 0.35 -4.58 10.28
CA GLN A 16 -1.03 -4.10 10.18
C GLN A 16 -1.25 -3.29 8.91
N ILE A 17 -0.46 -2.23 8.67
CA ILE A 17 -0.62 -1.35 7.51
C ILE A 17 -0.45 -2.13 6.20
N PHE A 18 0.56 -3.02 6.13
CA PHE A 18 0.77 -3.83 4.93
C PHE A 18 -0.40 -4.79 4.67
N LYS A 19 -0.94 -5.40 5.72
CA LYS A 19 -2.11 -6.27 5.60
C LYS A 19 -3.32 -5.48 5.10
N ASP A 20 -3.61 -4.34 5.71
CA ASP A 20 -4.77 -3.51 5.35
C ASP A 20 -4.69 -3.08 3.87
N LEU A 21 -3.53 -2.61 3.42
CA LEU A 21 -3.35 -2.16 2.03
C LEU A 21 -3.33 -3.32 1.03
N LEU A 22 -2.62 -4.42 1.31
CA LEU A 22 -2.56 -5.58 0.41
C LEU A 22 -3.90 -6.30 0.31
N GLU A 23 -4.65 -6.43 1.41
CA GLU A 23 -5.99 -7.00 1.38
C GLU A 23 -6.93 -6.14 0.55
N ASN A 24 -6.85 -4.81 0.65
CA ASN A 24 -7.62 -3.91 -0.20
C ASN A 24 -7.24 -4.07 -1.67
N SER A 25 -5.95 -4.03 -2.02
CA SER A 25 -5.49 -4.20 -3.39
C SER A 25 -5.95 -5.54 -3.97
N VAL A 26 -5.77 -6.66 -3.26
CA VAL A 26 -6.19 -7.99 -3.75
C VAL A 26 -7.70 -8.11 -3.86
N ARG A 27 -8.46 -7.50 -2.93
CA ARG A 27 -9.94 -7.54 -2.97
C ARG A 27 -10.51 -6.79 -4.18
N HIS A 28 -9.87 -5.71 -4.59
CA HIS A 28 -10.37 -4.81 -5.64
C HIS A 28 -9.72 -5.04 -7.01
N THR A 29 -8.66 -5.86 -7.10
CA THR A 29 -8.05 -6.26 -8.37
C THR A 29 -8.80 -7.45 -8.96
N ASP A 30 -9.20 -7.33 -10.22
CA ASP A 30 -9.84 -8.42 -10.96
C ASP A 30 -8.92 -9.63 -11.15
N SER A 31 -9.53 -10.79 -11.36
CA SER A 31 -8.78 -12.03 -11.64
C SER A 31 -7.86 -11.86 -12.86
N GLY A 32 -6.56 -12.04 -12.64
CA GLY A 32 -5.53 -11.88 -13.66
C GLY A 32 -4.84 -10.51 -13.67
N GLY A 33 -5.32 -9.56 -12.87
CA GLY A 33 -4.60 -8.32 -12.59
C GLY A 33 -3.44 -8.53 -11.62
N LEU A 34 -2.58 -7.53 -11.50
CA LEU A 34 -1.38 -7.57 -10.68
C LEU A 34 -1.44 -6.55 -9.54
N VAL A 35 -0.78 -6.92 -8.44
CA VAL A 35 -0.44 -6.00 -7.36
C VAL A 35 1.08 -5.86 -7.34
N HIS A 36 1.55 -4.65 -7.60
CA HIS A 36 2.95 -4.27 -7.64
C HIS A 36 3.37 -3.59 -6.34
N VAL A 37 4.40 -4.14 -5.69
CA VAL A 37 5.01 -3.54 -4.50
C VAL A 37 6.42 -3.07 -4.84
N THR A 38 6.66 -1.78 -4.69
CA THR A 38 7.97 -1.17 -4.91
C THR A 38 8.43 -0.44 -3.66
N MET A 39 9.75 -0.27 -3.53
CA MET A 39 10.35 0.37 -2.37
C MET A 39 11.57 1.19 -2.79
N ALA A 40 11.65 2.43 -2.30
CA ALA A 40 12.75 3.33 -2.59
C ALA A 40 13.17 4.13 -1.34
N SER A 41 14.47 4.41 -1.22
CA SER A 41 14.94 5.42 -0.27
C SER A 41 14.60 6.81 -0.79
N THR A 42 14.06 7.68 0.06
CA THR A 42 13.79 9.08 -0.27
C THR A 42 14.97 9.97 0.12
N GLN A 43 14.89 11.27 -0.22
CA GLN A 43 15.89 12.26 0.19
C GLN A 43 15.83 12.54 1.71
N ASP A 44 14.67 12.34 2.34
CA ASP A 44 14.41 12.69 3.74
C ASP A 44 14.80 11.58 4.72
N SER A 45 15.70 10.67 4.31
CA SER A 45 16.09 9.49 5.08
C SER A 45 14.92 8.59 5.48
N THR A 46 13.83 8.63 4.71
CA THR A 46 12.70 7.72 4.84
C THR A 46 12.75 6.66 3.74
N VAL A 47 11.91 5.64 3.89
CA VAL A 47 11.66 4.65 2.85
C VAL A 47 10.22 4.82 2.40
N GLU A 48 10.05 5.03 1.09
CA GLU A 48 8.75 5.00 0.44
C GLU A 48 8.47 3.56 0.01
N VAL A 49 7.26 3.10 0.32
CA VAL A 49 6.71 1.83 -0.16
C VAL A 49 5.46 2.16 -0.93
N VAL A 50 5.41 1.75 -2.20
CA VAL A 50 4.24 1.94 -3.05
C VAL A 50 3.62 0.58 -3.33
N ILE A 51 2.34 0.43 -2.97
CA ILE A 51 1.50 -0.70 -3.36
C ILE A 51 0.56 -0.15 -4.44
N SER A 52 0.72 -0.65 -5.66
CA SER A 52 -0.10 -0.28 -6.82
C SER A 52 -0.82 -1.51 -7.33
N ASP A 53 -2.07 -1.37 -7.70
CA ASP A 53 -2.86 -2.45 -8.27
C ASP A 53 -3.56 -2.01 -9.55
N ASP A 54 -4.03 -2.98 -10.33
CA ASP A 54 -4.62 -2.76 -11.65
C ASP A 54 -6.15 -2.51 -11.60
N CYS A 55 -6.70 -2.09 -10.45
CA CYS A 55 -8.14 -1.83 -10.37
C CYS A 55 -8.53 -0.50 -11.06
N GLU A 56 -9.84 -0.29 -11.26
CA GLU A 56 -10.39 0.95 -11.84
C GLU A 56 -10.19 2.19 -10.94
N GLY A 57 -9.64 2.00 -9.73
CA GLY A 57 -9.40 3.04 -8.74
C GLY A 57 -10.63 3.32 -7.87
N ILE A 58 -10.52 4.39 -7.08
CA ILE A 58 -11.59 4.81 -6.17
C ILE A 58 -12.38 5.95 -6.83
N PRO A 59 -13.73 5.87 -6.89
CA PRO A 59 -14.55 6.97 -7.35
C PRO A 59 -14.25 8.28 -6.61
N THR A 60 -14.16 9.40 -7.35
CA THR A 60 -13.75 10.71 -6.79
C THR A 60 -14.64 11.19 -5.65
N ASP A 61 -15.93 10.90 -5.70
CA ASP A 61 -16.92 11.23 -4.67
C ASP A 61 -16.81 10.35 -3.41
N ALA A 62 -16.16 9.19 -3.53
CA ALA A 62 -15.86 8.29 -2.42
C ALA A 62 -14.51 8.62 -1.74
N LEU A 63 -13.56 9.28 -2.43
CA LEU A 63 -12.24 9.64 -1.87
C LEU A 63 -12.26 10.31 -0.49
N PRO A 64 -13.18 11.26 -0.18
CA PRO A 64 -13.22 11.88 1.14
C PRO A 64 -13.55 10.90 2.27
N ARG A 65 -14.18 9.77 1.96
CA ARG A 65 -14.73 8.80 2.91
C ARG A 65 -13.93 7.49 3.02
N VAL A 66 -12.83 7.33 2.28
CA VAL A 66 -12.06 6.06 2.25
C VAL A 66 -11.46 5.66 3.59
N PHE A 67 -11.36 6.60 4.54
CA PHE A 67 -10.89 6.36 5.91
C PHE A 67 -12.01 6.36 6.96
N GLU A 68 -13.26 6.55 6.55
CA GLU A 68 -14.40 6.42 7.45
C GLU A 68 -14.62 4.94 7.77
N ARG A 69 -15.00 4.64 9.02
CA ARG A 69 -15.40 3.29 9.37
C ARG A 69 -16.72 2.98 8.67
N PHE A 70 -16.83 1.77 8.11
CA PHE A 70 -18.12 1.27 7.63
C PHE A 70 -19.03 1.11 8.86
N ASP A 71 -19.89 2.10 9.11
CA ASP A 71 -20.95 2.04 10.12
C ASP A 71 -22.08 1.08 9.69
#